data_AF-A0A0R3K6V5-F1
#
_entry.id   AF-A0A0R3K6V5-F1
#
_cell.length_a   1.000
_cell.length_b   1.000
_cell.length_c   1.000
_cell.angle_alpha   90.00
_cell.angle_beta   90.00
_cell.angle_gamma   90.00
#
_symmetry.space_group_name_H-M   'P 1'
#
loop_
_entity.id
_entity.type
_entity.pdbx_description
1 polymer ?
#
loop_
_entity_poly.entity_id
_entity_poly.type
_entity_poly.pdbx_seq_one_letter_code
_entity_poly.pdbx_strand_id
1 'polypeptide(L)'
;MTAYDIRKTQVSIEEIWHERGPRRARPLLIGTALAVINNPYAGRFEPDLMPFQADLRDLGRQLARALCERLGGKDAIEAYGKGAIVGDDGELEHGAVWHEAGGAAIREVIAQAKAIVPAAKTVGALGTRLMVPLGHIEAAYVRSHFGTAEMTIWDAPRRDEIVFGLVMATGGRTHARIGGLSVDQISVHDGQR
;
A
#
# COMPACT_ATOMS: atom_id res chain seq x y z
N MET A 1 16.03 4.99 -20.60
CA MET A 1 15.72 6.01 -19.57
C MET A 1 14.38 5.61 -18.98
N THR A 2 14.24 5.59 -17.65
CA THR A 2 12.97 5.32 -16.98
C THR A 2 11.95 6.41 -17.33
N ALA A 3 10.66 6.06 -17.47
CA ALA A 3 9.60 7.02 -17.82
C ALA A 3 9.32 8.10 -16.74
N TYR A 4 9.94 7.97 -15.56
CA TYR A 4 9.80 8.89 -14.43
C TYR A 4 11.11 9.03 -13.65
N ASP A 5 11.14 10.05 -12.80
CA ASP A 5 12.18 10.39 -11.82
C ASP A 5 11.57 10.46 -10.41
N ILE A 6 12.34 10.03 -9.40
CA ILE A 6 11.89 10.00 -8.01
C ILE A 6 12.42 11.24 -7.30
N ARG A 7 11.53 12.16 -6.93
CA ARG A 7 11.91 13.34 -6.15
C ARG A 7 12.23 12.99 -4.69
N LYS A 8 11.43 12.12 -4.07
CA LYS A 8 11.62 11.68 -2.67
C LYS A 8 10.94 10.36 -2.38
N THR A 9 11.43 9.69 -1.35
CA THR A 9 10.76 8.55 -0.72
C THR A 9 10.55 8.79 0.78
N GLN A 10 9.58 8.10 1.36
CA GLN A 10 9.31 8.12 2.80
C GLN A 10 8.95 6.71 3.25
N VAL A 11 9.51 6.28 4.38
CA VAL A 11 9.02 5.10 5.10
C VAL A 11 8.64 5.52 6.51
N SER A 12 7.44 5.16 6.95
CA SER A 12 6.94 5.43 8.30
C SER A 12 6.48 4.13 8.94
N ILE A 13 6.77 3.96 10.24
CA ILE A 13 6.32 2.83 11.05
C ILE A 13 5.55 3.36 12.26
N GLU A 14 4.32 2.91 12.41
CA GLU A 14 3.47 3.13 13.58
C GLU A 14 3.50 1.91 14.49
N GLU A 15 3.80 2.13 15.77
CA GLU A 15 3.76 1.09 16.80
C GLU A 15 2.49 1.21 17.65
N ILE A 16 1.59 0.24 17.53
CA ILE A 16 0.31 0.23 18.25
C ILE A 16 0.38 -0.77 19.40
N TRP A 17 0.52 -0.24 20.62
CA TRP A 17 0.62 -1.04 21.84
C TRP A 17 -0.74 -1.46 22.42
N HIS A 18 -1.73 -0.58 22.29
CA HIS A 18 -3.13 -0.80 22.66
C HIS A 18 -3.99 0.32 22.08
N GLU A 19 -5.28 0.04 21.95
CA GLU A 19 -6.31 1.05 21.71
C GLU A 19 -7.34 1.00 22.87
N ARG A 20 -6.95 1.56 24.03
CA ARG A 20 -7.72 1.59 25.30
C ARG A 20 -8.05 0.24 25.98
N GLY A 21 -7.88 -0.90 25.30
CA GLY A 21 -7.92 -2.24 25.90
C GLY A 21 -6.57 -2.73 26.45
N PRO A 22 -6.44 -4.04 26.75
CA PRO A 22 -5.20 -4.64 27.29
C PRO A 22 -3.98 -4.41 26.40
N ARG A 23 -2.83 -4.09 27.00
CA ARG A 23 -1.58 -3.86 26.26
C ARG A 23 -1.02 -5.16 25.67
N ARG A 24 -0.57 -5.11 24.41
CA ARG A 24 0.15 -6.23 23.77
C ARG A 24 1.55 -6.37 24.35
N ALA A 25 2.07 -7.60 24.41
CA ALA A 25 3.46 -7.85 24.77
C ALA A 25 4.46 -7.35 23.70
N ARG A 26 4.04 -7.35 22.43
CA ARG A 26 4.74 -6.76 21.28
C ARG A 26 3.75 -5.89 20.50
N PRO A 27 4.12 -4.67 20.08
CA PRO A 27 3.21 -3.78 19.38
C PRO A 27 2.77 -4.40 18.04
N LEU A 28 1.58 -4.04 17.58
CA LEU A 28 1.25 -4.17 16.16
C LEU A 28 2.08 -3.12 15.41
N LEU A 29 2.80 -3.53 14.37
CA LEU A 29 3.47 -2.59 13.49
C LEU A 29 2.63 -2.40 12.23
N ILE A 30 2.36 -1.14 11.89
CA ILE A 30 1.78 -0.75 10.61
C ILE A 30 2.76 0.20 9.95
N GLY A 31 3.13 -0.04 8.69
CA GLY A 31 4.07 0.80 7.98
C GLY A 31 3.57 1.23 6.61
N THR A 32 4.06 2.38 6.17
CA THR A 32 3.85 2.91 4.82
C THR A 32 5.19 3.17 4.15
N ALA A 33 5.29 2.86 2.87
CA ALA A 33 6.43 3.19 2.03
C ALA A 33 5.94 3.92 0.78
N LEU A 34 6.37 5.18 0.63
CA LEU A 34 5.87 6.13 -0.34
C LEU A 34 7.00 6.60 -1.25
N ALA A 35 6.68 6.87 -2.51
CA ALA A 35 7.53 7.57 -3.46
C ALA A 35 6.76 8.69 -4.15
N VAL A 36 7.41 9.84 -4.26
CA VAL A 36 6.92 10.96 -5.06
C VAL A 36 7.71 10.97 -6.35
N ILE A 37 7.00 10.92 -7.47
CA ILE A 37 7.58 10.94 -8.81
C ILE A 37 6.99 12.09 -9.62
N ASN A 38 7.71 12.56 -10.63
CA ASN A 38 7.09 13.41 -11.65
C ASN A 38 6.01 12.62 -12.40
N ASN A 39 4.94 13.29 -12.78
CA ASN A 39 3.91 12.74 -13.64
C ASN A 39 4.27 13.04 -15.10
N PRO A 40 4.71 12.05 -15.90
CA PRO A 40 5.09 12.29 -17.30
C PRO A 40 3.91 12.69 -18.20
N TYR A 41 2.68 12.61 -17.69
CA TYR A 41 1.43 12.88 -18.40
C TYR A 41 0.68 14.11 -17.90
N ALA A 42 1.24 14.86 -16.93
CA ALA A 42 0.59 16.06 -16.42
C ALA A 42 0.26 17.07 -17.54
N GLY A 43 -0.94 17.66 -17.47
CA GLY A 43 -1.44 18.69 -18.38
C GLY A 43 -1.91 18.18 -19.74
N ARG A 44 -1.93 16.86 -20.00
CA ARG A 44 -2.46 16.29 -21.24
C ARG A 44 -3.18 14.97 -21.02
N PHE A 45 -3.99 14.59 -22.00
CA PHE A 45 -4.55 13.24 -22.09
C PHE A 45 -3.57 12.32 -22.82
N GLU A 46 -3.22 11.20 -22.21
CA GLU A 46 -2.39 10.16 -22.82
C GLU A 46 -3.24 8.91 -23.09
N PRO A 47 -3.43 8.50 -24.35
CA PRO A 47 -4.23 7.31 -24.66
C PRO A 47 -3.57 5.99 -24.24
N ASP A 48 -2.23 5.94 -24.11
CA ASP A 48 -1.50 4.72 -23.73
C ASP A 48 -0.63 4.91 -22.48
N LEU A 49 -1.12 4.35 -21.36
CA LEU A 49 -0.43 4.34 -20.08
C LEU A 49 0.30 3.01 -19.79
N MET A 50 0.22 2.03 -20.71
CA MET A 50 0.79 0.70 -20.49
C MET A 50 2.30 0.71 -20.28
N PRO A 51 3.11 1.50 -21.01
CA PRO A 51 4.55 1.59 -20.76
C PRO A 51 4.86 2.10 -19.35
N PHE A 52 4.13 3.11 -18.87
CA PHE A 52 4.31 3.66 -17.53
C PHE A 52 3.94 2.65 -16.44
N GLN A 53 2.85 1.91 -16.62
CA GLN A 53 2.48 0.84 -15.70
C GLN A 53 3.59 -0.22 -15.60
N ALA A 54 4.19 -0.61 -16.73
CA ALA A 54 5.27 -1.59 -16.76
C ALA A 54 6.51 -1.10 -15.98
N ASP A 55 6.94 0.14 -16.23
CA ASP A 55 8.08 0.77 -15.55
C ASP A 55 7.87 0.87 -14.02
N LEU A 56 6.64 1.11 -13.58
CA LEU A 56 6.31 1.28 -12.16
C LEU A 56 6.42 -0.02 -11.33
N ARG A 57 6.53 -1.20 -11.95
CA ARG A 57 6.73 -2.46 -11.22
C ARG A 57 8.04 -2.44 -10.42
N ASP A 58 9.07 -1.82 -10.97
CA ASP A 58 10.37 -1.66 -10.32
C ASP A 58 10.27 -0.77 -9.08
N LEU A 59 9.51 0.33 -9.16
CA LEU A 59 9.20 1.18 -8.01
C LEU A 59 8.45 0.39 -6.92
N GLY A 60 7.44 -0.37 -7.33
CA GLY A 60 6.67 -1.21 -6.41
C GLY A 60 7.59 -2.19 -5.66
N ARG A 61 8.54 -2.82 -6.35
CA ARG A 61 9.49 -3.76 -5.72
C ARG A 61 10.40 -3.06 -4.72
N GLN A 62 10.90 -1.88 -5.07
CA GLN A 62 11.75 -1.09 -4.18
C GLN A 62 11.01 -0.71 -2.89
N LEU A 63 9.79 -0.19 -3.01
CA LEU A 63 8.96 0.18 -1.87
C LEU A 63 8.59 -1.03 -1.01
N ALA A 64 8.21 -2.16 -1.62
CA ALA A 64 7.85 -3.38 -0.92
C ALA A 64 9.03 -3.95 -0.12
N ARG A 65 10.24 -3.99 -0.72
CA ARG A 65 11.45 -4.44 -0.02
C ARG A 65 11.82 -3.55 1.15
N ALA A 66 11.82 -2.23 0.93
CA ALA A 66 12.13 -1.26 1.98
C ALA A 66 11.15 -1.36 3.16
N LEU A 67 9.86 -1.54 2.87
CA LEU A 67 8.84 -1.68 3.90
C LEU A 67 8.96 -3.00 4.68
N CYS A 68 9.13 -4.13 3.98
CA CYS A 68 9.36 -5.42 4.61
C CYS A 68 10.58 -5.38 5.54
N GLU A 69 11.70 -4.80 5.11
CA GLU A 69 12.91 -4.69 5.94
C GLU A 69 12.63 -3.94 7.26
N ARG A 70 11.87 -2.84 7.20
CA ARG A 70 11.52 -2.03 8.38
C ARG A 70 10.50 -2.69 9.30
N LEU A 71 9.71 -3.63 8.79
CA LEU A 71 8.70 -4.38 9.55
C LEU A 71 9.21 -5.73 10.07
N GLY A 72 10.51 -6.02 9.97
CA GLY A 72 11.12 -7.24 10.50
C GLY A 72 11.23 -8.40 9.50
N GLY A 73 11.08 -8.10 8.20
CA GLY A 73 11.20 -9.05 7.10
C GLY A 73 9.86 -9.39 6.46
N LYS A 74 9.91 -9.98 5.26
CA LYS A 74 8.72 -10.36 4.48
C LYS A 74 7.82 -11.37 5.20
N ASP A 75 8.39 -12.22 6.05
CA ASP A 75 7.66 -13.27 6.77
C ASP A 75 6.93 -12.73 8.02
N ALA A 76 7.19 -11.46 8.39
CA ALA A 76 6.46 -10.78 9.45
C ALA A 76 5.18 -10.10 8.96
N ILE A 77 4.91 -10.07 7.65
CA ILE A 77 3.78 -9.35 7.07
C ILE A 77 2.54 -10.23 7.05
N GLU A 78 1.45 -9.78 7.65
CA GLU A 78 0.15 -10.48 7.67
C GLU A 78 -0.94 -9.71 6.93
N ALA A 79 -0.79 -8.40 6.75
CA ALA A 79 -1.73 -7.57 6.00
C ALA A 79 -1.04 -6.51 5.14
N TYR A 80 -1.76 -6.06 4.11
CA TYR A 80 -1.27 -5.14 3.09
C TYR A 80 -2.36 -4.29 2.45
N GLY A 81 -1.94 -3.19 1.83
CA GLY A 81 -2.73 -2.27 1.02
C GLY A 81 -1.84 -1.47 0.07
N LYS A 82 -2.44 -0.73 -0.85
CA LYS A 82 -1.72 0.17 -1.78
C LYS A 82 -2.49 1.46 -2.02
N GLY A 83 -1.77 2.53 -2.32
CA GLY A 83 -2.39 3.83 -2.55
C GLY A 83 -1.70 4.65 -3.63
N ALA A 84 -2.46 5.58 -4.21
CA ALA A 84 -1.94 6.60 -5.11
C ALA A 84 -2.62 7.96 -4.85
N ILE A 85 -1.84 9.04 -4.83
CA ILE A 85 -2.32 10.42 -4.79
C ILE A 85 -1.74 11.13 -6.01
N VAL A 86 -2.58 11.46 -6.98
CA VAL A 86 -2.17 12.17 -8.21
C VAL A 86 -2.33 13.67 -7.99
N GLY A 87 -1.35 14.47 -8.40
CA GLY A 87 -1.44 15.93 -8.38
C GLY A 87 -2.47 16.48 -9.37
N ASP A 88 -2.89 17.72 -9.14
CA ASP A 88 -4.02 18.36 -9.83
C ASP A 88 -3.88 18.48 -11.36
N ASP A 89 -2.65 18.46 -11.91
CA ASP A 89 -2.45 18.50 -13.36
C ASP A 89 -2.52 17.09 -14.00
N GLY A 90 -2.71 16.04 -13.21
CA GLY A 90 -2.95 14.68 -13.70
C GLY A 90 -4.43 14.29 -13.71
N GLU A 91 -4.69 13.01 -13.99
CA GLU A 91 -6.00 12.39 -13.89
C GLU A 91 -5.95 11.11 -13.04
N LEU A 92 -7.10 10.62 -12.62
CA LEU A 92 -7.20 9.45 -11.75
C LEU A 92 -6.56 8.19 -12.35
N GLU A 93 -6.56 8.07 -13.68
CA GLU A 93 -5.99 6.93 -14.40
C GLU A 93 -4.46 6.84 -14.25
N HIS A 94 -3.79 7.99 -14.11
CA HIS A 94 -2.35 8.03 -13.78
C HIS A 94 -2.04 7.37 -12.43
N GLY A 95 -3.01 7.34 -11.51
CA GLY A 95 -2.92 6.59 -10.26
C GLY A 95 -3.41 5.15 -10.38
N ALA A 96 -4.26 4.84 -11.36
CA ALA A 96 -4.87 3.52 -11.55
C ALA A 96 -3.86 2.44 -11.98
N VAL A 97 -2.81 2.83 -12.71
CA VAL A 97 -1.67 1.95 -13.09
C VAL A 97 -1.04 1.24 -11.87
N TRP A 98 -1.14 1.84 -10.67
CA TRP A 98 -0.60 1.25 -9.44
C TRP A 98 -1.34 -0.01 -9.00
N HIS A 99 -2.54 -0.25 -9.50
CA HIS A 99 -3.27 -1.48 -9.22
C HIS A 99 -2.49 -2.71 -9.64
N GLU A 100 -1.95 -2.68 -10.86
CA GLU A 100 -1.15 -3.78 -11.37
C GLU A 100 0.29 -3.65 -10.89
N ALA A 101 0.93 -2.50 -11.10
CA ALA A 101 2.35 -2.30 -10.80
C ALA A 101 2.69 -2.55 -9.32
N GLY A 102 1.95 -1.93 -8.40
CA GLY A 102 2.13 -2.11 -6.96
C GLY A 102 1.65 -3.49 -6.49
N GLY A 103 0.57 -4.01 -7.08
CA GLY A 103 0.02 -5.32 -6.71
C GLY A 103 0.93 -6.49 -7.11
N ALA A 104 1.48 -6.47 -8.33
CA ALA A 104 2.44 -7.45 -8.82
C ALA A 104 3.72 -7.43 -7.96
N ALA A 105 4.25 -6.24 -7.70
CA ALA A 105 5.46 -6.09 -6.91
C ALA A 105 5.37 -6.64 -5.48
N ILE A 106 4.24 -6.43 -4.78
CA ILE A 106 4.07 -7.02 -3.45
C ILE A 106 4.05 -8.56 -3.54
N ARG A 107 3.32 -9.12 -4.50
CA ARG A 107 3.21 -10.58 -4.65
C ARG A 107 4.54 -11.24 -5.03
N GLU A 108 5.40 -10.54 -5.77
CA GLU A 108 6.77 -10.99 -6.05
C GLU A 108 7.65 -11.03 -4.79
N VAL A 109 7.42 -10.11 -3.84
CA VAL A 109 8.20 -10.00 -2.60
C VAL A 109 7.66 -10.92 -1.49
N ILE A 110 6.34 -11.06 -1.41
CA ILE A 110 5.60 -11.85 -0.42
C ILE A 110 4.93 -13.02 -1.14
N ALA A 111 5.65 -14.15 -1.24
CA ALA A 111 5.20 -15.33 -1.99
C ALA A 111 3.88 -15.93 -1.48
N GLN A 112 3.52 -15.69 -0.22
CA GLN A 112 2.29 -16.19 0.39
C GLN A 112 1.05 -15.35 0.01
N ALA A 113 1.25 -14.17 -0.60
CA ALA A 113 0.17 -13.25 -0.90
C ALA A 113 -0.73 -13.78 -2.04
N LYS A 114 -1.90 -14.31 -1.67
CA LYS A 114 -2.93 -14.81 -2.61
C LYS A 114 -4.12 -13.86 -2.73
N ALA A 115 -4.41 -13.08 -1.70
CA ALA A 115 -5.54 -12.17 -1.72
C ALA A 115 -5.32 -11.03 -2.71
N ILE A 116 -6.41 -10.33 -3.05
CA ILE A 116 -6.33 -9.07 -3.77
C ILE A 116 -5.78 -8.00 -2.81
N VAL A 117 -4.80 -7.21 -3.28
CA VAL A 117 -4.29 -6.06 -2.51
C VAL A 117 -5.36 -4.96 -2.50
N PRO A 118 -5.97 -4.60 -1.35
CA PRO A 118 -6.93 -3.51 -1.26
C PRO A 118 -6.26 -2.18 -1.65
N ALA A 119 -7.04 -1.27 -2.23
CA ALA A 119 -6.50 -0.03 -2.76
C ALA A 119 -7.42 1.17 -2.49
N ALA A 120 -6.79 2.32 -2.34
CA ALA A 120 -7.44 3.63 -2.42
C ALA A 120 -6.64 4.53 -3.36
N LYS A 121 -7.29 5.45 -4.07
CA LYS A 121 -6.60 6.45 -4.87
C LYS A 121 -7.43 7.70 -5.02
N THR A 122 -6.76 8.84 -5.18
CA THR A 122 -7.41 10.13 -5.38
C THR A 122 -6.55 11.04 -6.26
N VAL A 123 -7.18 12.07 -6.83
CA VAL A 123 -6.48 13.29 -7.23
C VAL A 123 -6.54 14.24 -6.04
N GLY A 124 -5.46 14.97 -5.75
CA GLY A 124 -5.44 15.91 -4.65
C GLY A 124 -4.18 16.78 -4.61
N ALA A 125 -4.29 17.88 -3.85
CA ALA A 125 -3.23 18.86 -3.70
C ALA A 125 -2.15 18.44 -2.68
N LEU A 126 -1.15 19.30 -2.50
CA LEU A 126 -0.07 19.14 -1.52
C LEU A 126 -0.60 18.80 -0.12
N GLY A 127 -0.03 17.77 0.49
CA GLY A 127 -0.39 17.37 1.85
C GLY A 127 -1.70 16.58 1.95
N THR A 128 -2.30 16.19 0.83
CA THR A 128 -3.47 15.30 0.83
C THR A 128 -3.19 14.05 1.67
N ARG A 129 -4.18 13.67 2.47
CA ARG A 129 -4.16 12.48 3.33
C ARG A 129 -5.07 11.41 2.70
N LEU A 130 -4.53 10.23 2.49
CA LEU A 130 -5.27 9.10 1.92
C LEU A 130 -5.31 7.95 2.93
N MET A 131 -6.51 7.56 3.34
CA MET A 131 -6.73 6.39 4.19
C MET A 131 -6.76 5.13 3.31
N VAL A 132 -5.76 4.27 3.48
CA VAL A 132 -5.59 3.05 2.69
C VAL A 132 -6.07 1.84 3.50
N PRO A 133 -7.06 1.08 3.01
CA PRO A 133 -7.51 -0.12 3.68
C PRO A 133 -6.46 -1.22 3.61
N LEU A 134 -6.38 -2.05 4.66
CA LEU A 134 -5.60 -3.27 4.70
C LEU A 134 -6.51 -4.51 4.72
N GLY A 135 -6.02 -5.59 4.13
CA GLY A 135 -6.60 -6.94 4.21
C GLY A 135 -5.52 -7.98 4.46
N HIS A 136 -5.91 -9.18 4.93
CA HIS A 136 -4.96 -10.27 5.15
C HIS A 136 -4.34 -10.74 3.82
N ILE A 137 -3.04 -11.07 3.84
CA ILE A 137 -2.28 -11.41 2.63
C ILE A 137 -2.76 -12.69 1.93
N GLU A 138 -3.25 -13.69 2.68
CA GLU A 138 -3.65 -14.98 2.11
C GLU A 138 -5.14 -15.07 1.78
N ALA A 139 -5.99 -14.35 2.51
CA ALA A 139 -7.44 -14.57 2.48
C ALA A 139 -8.21 -13.27 2.81
N ALA A 140 -8.86 -12.70 1.80
CA ALA A 140 -9.54 -11.42 1.90
C ALA A 140 -10.65 -11.36 2.98
N TYR A 141 -11.20 -12.50 3.42
CA TYR A 141 -12.29 -12.53 4.41
C TYR A 141 -11.82 -12.67 5.87
N VAL A 142 -10.52 -12.74 6.14
CA VAL A 142 -10.00 -12.80 7.51
C VAL A 142 -10.31 -11.49 8.25
N ARG A 143 -11.33 -11.54 9.11
CA ARG A 143 -11.99 -10.33 9.61
C ARG A 143 -11.15 -9.54 10.61
N SER A 144 -10.22 -10.19 11.30
CA SER A 144 -9.31 -9.53 12.24
C SER A 144 -8.36 -8.55 11.55
N HIS A 145 -8.11 -8.72 10.25
CA HIS A 145 -7.09 -7.99 9.49
C HIS A 145 -7.60 -6.79 8.68
N PHE A 146 -8.92 -6.53 8.68
CA PHE A 146 -9.44 -5.27 8.15
C PHE A 146 -8.91 -4.11 8.99
N GLY A 147 -8.00 -3.34 8.42
CA GLY A 147 -7.37 -2.19 9.05
C GLY A 147 -7.29 -1.03 8.09
N THR A 148 -6.69 0.06 8.57
CA THR A 148 -6.45 1.25 7.75
C THR A 148 -5.15 1.89 8.19
N ALA A 149 -4.36 2.40 7.25
CA ALA A 149 -3.23 3.27 7.53
C ALA A 149 -3.31 4.53 6.66
N GLU A 150 -2.67 5.60 7.12
CA GLU A 150 -2.62 6.84 6.39
C GLU A 150 -1.38 6.93 5.49
N MET A 151 -1.59 7.35 4.25
CA MET A 151 -0.54 7.87 3.38
C MET A 151 -0.63 9.39 3.31
N THR A 152 0.46 10.08 3.64
CA THR A 152 0.57 11.54 3.48
C THR A 152 2.02 11.97 3.38
N ILE A 153 2.29 12.99 2.55
CA ILE A 153 3.57 13.68 2.49
C ILE A 153 3.25 15.18 2.47
N TRP A 154 3.79 15.94 3.42
CA TRP A 154 3.42 17.34 3.63
C TRP A 154 3.60 18.25 2.41
N ASP A 155 4.59 17.96 1.55
CA ASP A 155 4.93 18.71 0.33
C ASP A 155 4.68 17.92 -0.95
N ALA A 156 3.79 16.91 -0.94
CA ALA A 156 3.47 16.13 -2.13
C ALA A 156 2.00 15.65 -2.18
N PRO A 157 1.49 15.29 -3.36
CA PRO A 157 2.09 15.57 -4.68
C PRO A 157 2.03 17.08 -4.99
N ARG A 158 3.05 17.61 -5.67
CA ARG A 158 2.87 18.85 -6.45
C ARG A 158 1.93 18.57 -7.61
N ARG A 159 1.45 19.63 -8.28
CA ARG A 159 0.44 19.52 -9.34
C ARG A 159 0.83 18.53 -10.44
N ASP A 160 2.10 18.50 -10.80
CA ASP A 160 2.72 17.67 -11.83
C ASP A 160 3.36 16.38 -11.28
N GLU A 161 2.94 15.90 -10.11
CA GLU A 161 3.52 14.73 -9.45
C GLU A 161 2.51 13.65 -9.13
N ILE A 162 3.01 12.46 -8.78
CA ILE A 162 2.21 11.37 -8.22
C ILE A 162 2.93 10.84 -6.98
N VAL A 163 2.17 10.62 -5.90
CA VAL A 163 2.61 9.82 -4.76
C VAL A 163 2.08 8.40 -4.93
N PHE A 164 2.97 7.44 -5.10
CA PHE A 164 2.65 6.03 -5.01
C PHE A 164 3.06 5.47 -3.65
N GLY A 165 2.26 4.55 -3.12
CA GLY A 165 2.55 3.97 -1.82
C GLY A 165 2.08 2.54 -1.65
N LEU A 166 2.79 1.84 -0.77
CA LEU A 166 2.42 0.54 -0.24
C LEU A 166 2.24 0.65 1.27
N VAL A 167 1.34 -0.17 1.79
CA VAL A 167 1.02 -0.25 3.21
C VAL A 167 1.09 -1.71 3.63
N MET A 168 1.70 -1.98 4.78
CA MET A 168 1.83 -3.34 5.32
C MET A 168 1.67 -3.33 6.83
N ALA A 169 1.22 -4.43 7.40
CA ALA A 169 1.10 -4.61 8.84
C ALA A 169 1.51 -6.01 9.28
N THR A 170 2.01 -6.12 10.51
CA THR A 170 2.49 -7.37 11.12
C THR A 170 1.39 -8.13 11.85
N GLY A 171 0.12 -7.90 11.50
CA GLY A 171 -1.02 -8.59 12.12
C GLY A 171 -2.34 -7.85 12.01
N GLY A 172 -3.36 -8.44 12.61
CA GLY A 172 -4.70 -7.88 12.70
C GLY A 172 -4.84 -6.79 13.78
N ARG A 173 -6.03 -6.19 13.82
CA ARG A 173 -6.37 -5.11 14.78
C ARG A 173 -6.06 -5.55 16.22
N THR A 174 -5.45 -4.66 16.99
CA THR A 174 -4.99 -4.90 18.37
C THR A 174 -6.04 -5.49 19.31
N HIS A 175 -7.32 -5.13 19.12
CA HIS A 175 -8.44 -5.64 19.92
C HIS A 175 -9.50 -6.35 19.06
N ALA A 176 -9.10 -7.09 18.03
CA ALA A 176 -10.04 -7.80 17.15
C ALA A 176 -10.96 -8.76 17.94
N ARG A 177 -12.28 -8.53 17.88
CA ARG A 177 -13.28 -9.26 18.69
C ARG A 177 -14.66 -9.38 18.05
N ILE A 178 -14.73 -9.31 16.71
CA ILE A 178 -16.00 -9.29 15.96
C ILE A 178 -16.23 -10.58 15.15
N GLY A 179 -15.62 -11.70 15.58
CA GLY A 179 -15.71 -13.01 14.92
C GLY A 179 -15.25 -12.99 13.47
N GLY A 180 -15.86 -13.84 12.63
CA GLY A 180 -15.51 -14.02 11.22
C GLY A 180 -14.46 -15.11 11.00
N LEU A 181 -14.03 -15.27 9.74
CA LEU A 181 -12.95 -16.19 9.38
C LEU A 181 -11.67 -15.78 10.13
N SER A 182 -11.07 -16.72 10.85
CA SER A 182 -9.74 -16.56 11.47
C SER A 182 -8.63 -17.10 10.55
N VAL A 183 -7.37 -16.75 10.86
CA VAL A 183 -6.20 -17.17 10.07
C VAL A 183 -6.07 -18.70 10.06
N ASP A 184 -6.30 -19.35 11.21
CA ASP A 184 -6.26 -20.80 11.38
C ASP A 184 -7.42 -21.55 10.70
N GLN A 185 -8.43 -20.82 10.20
CA GLN A 185 -9.58 -21.39 9.49
C GLN A 185 -9.47 -21.26 7.96
N ILE A 186 -8.40 -20.66 7.44
CA ILE A 186 -8.15 -20.57 6.01
C ILE A 186 -8.02 -21.98 5.44
N SER A 187 -8.79 -22.30 4.41
CA SER A 187 -8.86 -23.67 3.88
C SER A 187 -9.01 -23.78 2.36
N VAL A 188 -9.55 -22.76 1.69
CA VAL A 188 -9.74 -22.79 0.23
C VAL A 188 -8.47 -22.35 -0.48
N HIS A 189 -7.75 -21.39 0.10
CA HIS A 189 -6.51 -20.83 -0.42
C HIS A 189 -6.67 -20.21 -1.82
N ASP A 190 -7.84 -19.63 -2.09
CA ASP A 190 -8.21 -18.94 -3.34
C ASP A 190 -7.95 -17.42 -3.29
N GLY A 191 -7.33 -16.93 -2.22
CA GLY A 191 -7.19 -15.51 -1.93
C GLY A 191 -8.39 -14.91 -1.18
N GLN A 192 -9.42 -15.70 -0.88
CA GLN A 192 -10.62 -15.26 -0.16
C GLN A 192 -10.76 -15.97 1.18
N ARG A 193 -10.73 -17.31 1.21
CA ARG A 193 -11.04 -18.14 2.40
C ARG A 193 -10.13 -19.35 2.54
#